data_AF-G5S7Y7-F1
#
_entry.id   AF-G5S7Y7-F1
#
_cell.length_a   1.000
_cell.length_b   1.000
_cell.length_c   1.000
_cell.angle_alpha   90.00
_cell.angle_beta   90.00
_cell.angle_gamma   90.00
#
_symmetry.space_group_name_H-M   'P 1'
#
loop_
_entity.id
_entity.type
_entity.pdbx_description
1 polymer ?
#
loop_
_entity_poly.entity_id
_entity_poly.type
_entity_poly.pdbx_seq_one_letter_code
_entity_poly.pdbx_strand_id
1 'polypeptide(L)' 'MVAKLESENEATFKKYIVDAGQKYLKPLNPSYHMIPINGNCRIIGVVIEAKWQGL' A
#
# COMPACT_ATOMS: atom_id res chain seq x y z
N MET A 1 -2.37 -4.70 -1.36
CA MET A 1 -3.17 -4.53 -0.13
C MET A 1 -3.86 -3.19 -0.18
N VAL A 2 -4.94 -3.03 0.59
CA VAL A 2 -5.62 -1.76 0.78
C VAL A 2 -5.23 -1.20 2.15
N ALA A 3 -4.70 0.02 2.17
CA ALA A 3 -4.29 0.71 3.39
C ALA A 3 -4.88 2.12 3.44
N LYS A 4 -5.32 2.54 4.62
CA LYS A 4 -5.72 3.93 4.89
C LYS A 4 -4.60 4.59 5.70
N LEU A 5 -4.07 5.70 5.21
CA LEU A 5 -3.16 6.54 5.98
C LEU A 5 -3.98 7.37 6.98
N GLU A 6 -3.51 7.54 8.21
CA GLU A 6 -4.31 8.25 9.22
C GLU A 6 -4.52 9.74 8.88
N SER A 7 -3.58 10.33 8.15
CA SER A 7 -3.65 11.71 7.68
C SER A 7 -4.53 11.92 6.45
N GLU A 8 -4.95 10.83 5.78
CA GLU A 8 -5.71 10.90 4.53
C GLU A 8 -7.07 10.22 4.70
N ASN A 9 -8.11 10.83 4.16
CA ASN A 9 -9.44 10.22 4.24
C ASN A 9 -9.67 9.13 3.18
N GLU A 10 -8.68 8.90 2.32
CA GLU A 10 -8.75 7.98 1.19
C GLU A 10 -8.03 6.65 1.48
N ALA A 11 -8.59 5.57 0.92
CA ALA A 11 -7.94 4.26 0.92
C ALA A 11 -7.03 4.14 -0.30
N THR A 12 -5.82 3.63 -0.12
CA THR A 12 -4.84 3.45 -1.20
C THR A 12 -4.54 1.99 -1.48
N PHE A 13 -4.29 1.67 -2.74
CA PHE A 13 -3.79 0.36 -3.16
C PHE A 13 -2.26 0.40 -3.27
N LYS A 14 -1.57 -0.33 -2.40
CA LYS A 14 -0.10 -0.43 -2.41
C LYS A 14 0.34 -1.86 -2.09
N LYS A 15 1.56 -2.23 -2.46
CA LYS A 15 2.16 -3.51 -2.09
C LYS A 15 2.80 -3.36 -0.71
N TYR A 16 2.50 -4.28 0.20
CA TYR A 16 3.24 -4.39 1.45
C TYR A 16 4.53 -5.16 1.22
N ILE A 17 5.63 -4.62 1.74
CA ILE A 17 6.93 -5.27 1.69
C ILE A 17 7.62 -5.16 3.06
N VAL A 18 8.54 -6.09 3.29
CA VAL A 18 9.52 -6.02 4.38
C VAL A 18 10.89 -5.96 3.75
N ASP A 19 11.68 -4.95 4.09
CA ASP A 19 13.03 -4.75 3.60
C ASP A 19 13.94 -4.38 4.77
N ALA A 20 15.07 -5.10 4.90
CA ALA A 20 15.99 -4.99 6.05
C ALA A 20 15.29 -4.98 7.43
N GLY A 21 14.20 -5.75 7.58
CA GLY A 21 13.41 -5.83 8.82
C GLY A 21 12.42 -4.68 9.04
N GLN A 22 12.41 -3.68 8.15
CA GLN A 22 11.48 -2.54 8.17
C GLN A 22 10.29 -2.78 7.23
N LYS A 23 9.12 -2.28 7.60
CA LYS A 23 7.86 -2.48 6.87
C LYS A 23 7.53 -1.24 6.03
N TYR A 24 7.12 -1.46 4.79
CA TYR A 24 6.78 -0.37 3.86
C TYR A 24 5.52 -0.66 3.03
N LEU A 25 4.85 0.42 2.62
CA LEU A 25 3.92 0.43 1.51
C LEU A 25 4.66 0.90 0.25
N LYS A 26 4.85 -0.01 -0.70
CA LYS A 26 5.44 0.25 -2.01
C LYS A 26 4.34 0.61 -3.03
N PRO A 27 4.38 1.80 -3.65
CA PRO A 27 3.48 2.16 -4.74
C PRO A 27 3.64 1.23 -5.95
N LEU A 28 2.61 1.12 -6.78
CA LEU A 28 2.71 0.39 -8.06
C LEU A 28 3.53 1.17 -9.10
N ASN A 29 3.47 2.50 -9.07
CA ASN A 29 4.31 3.36 -9.90
C ASN A 29 5.68 3.54 -9.23
N PRO A 30 6.79 3.07 -9.85
CA PRO A 30 8.14 3.14 -9.27
C PRO A 30 8.67 4.55 -9.03
N SER A 31 8.12 5.57 -9.70
CA SER A 31 8.53 6.97 -9.53
C SER A 31 8.09 7.57 -8.19
N TYR A 32 7.20 6.88 -7.46
CA TYR A 32 6.76 7.32 -6.14
C TYR A 32 7.57 6.67 -5.02
N HIS A 33 7.86 7.46 -3.99
CA HIS A 33 8.58 7.01 -2.81
C HIS A 33 7.81 5.93 -2.02
N MET A 34 8.57 5.03 -1.41
CA MET A 34 8.03 4.05 -0.45
C MET A 34 7.60 4.77 0.83
N ILE A 35 6.48 4.35 1.41
CA ILE A 35 5.96 4.93 2.64
C ILE A 35 6.29 3.96 3.79
N PRO A 36 7.05 4.37 4.81
CA PRO A 36 7.32 3.52 5.97
C PRO A 36 6.03 3.30 6.78
N ILE A 37 5.86 2.08 7.30
CA ILE A 37 4.77 1.71 8.20
C ILE A 37 5.28 1.83 9.64
N ASN A 38 4.93 2.91 10.31
CA ASN A 38 5.37 3.25 11.67
C ASN A 38 4.20 3.58 12.61
N GLY A 39 3.02 3.03 12.34
CA GLY A 39 1.77 3.36 13.04
C GLY A 39 0.91 4.37 12.29
N ASN A 40 1.45 5.04 11.27
CA ASN A 40 0.76 5.99 10.40
C ASN A 40 -0.28 5.40 9.43
N CYS A 41 -0.49 4.08 9.41
CA CYS A 41 -1.41 3.45 8.49
C CYS A 41 -2.12 2.24 9.10
N ARG A 42 -3.37 2.07 8.71
CA ARG A 42 -4.16 0.88 9.01
C ARG A 42 -4.32 0.04 7.74
N ILE A 43 -3.90 -1.22 7.80
CA ILE A 43 -4.21 -2.20 6.76
C ILE A 43 -5.68 -2.58 6.93
N ILE A 44 -6.49 -2.32 5.90
CA ILE A 44 -7.93 -2.53 5.93
C ILE A 44 -8.39 -3.70 5.04
N GLY A 45 -7.49 -4.24 4.21
CA GLY A 45 -7.78 -5.44 3.42
C GLY A 45 -6.58 -5.98 2.66
N VAL A 46 -6.62 -7.27 2.37
CA VAL A 46 -5.66 -7.94 1.48
C VAL A 46 -6.28 -8.04 0.10
N VAL A 47 -5.49 -7.75 -0.93
CA VAL A 47 -5.94 -7.85 -2.32
C VAL A 47 -5.51 -9.23 -2.80
N ILE A 48 -6.48 -10.01 -3.25
CA ILE A 48 -6.25 -11.37 -3.76
C ILE A 48 -6.19 -11.39 -5.28
N GLU A 49 -7.00 -10.54 -5.94
CA GLU A 49 -7.06 -10.45 -7.39
C GLU A 49 -7.40 -9.02 -7.82
N ALA A 50 -6.81 -8.58 -8.93
CA ALA A 50 -7.20 -7.36 -9.63
C ALA A 50 -7.44 -7.71 -11.09
N LYS A 51 -8.71 -7.69 -11.52
CA LYS A 51 -9.08 -7.89 -12.93
C LYS A 51 -9.25 -6.55 -13.60
N TRP A 52 -8.53 -6.34 -14.70
CA TRP A 52 -8.75 -5.21 -15.60
C TRP A 52 -9.54 -5.71 -16.80
N GLN A 53 -10.83 -5.38 -16.88
CA GLN A 53 -11.64 -5.64 -18.08
C GLN A 53 -11.34 -4.53 -19.10
N GLY A 54 -10.21 -4.69 -19.79
CA GLY A 54 -9.76 -3.79 -20.84
C GLY A 54 -8.82 -4.52 -21.78
N LEU A 55 -9.36 -5.49 -22.50
CA LEU A 55 -8.91 -5.97 -23.81
C LEU A 55 -10.15 -6.22 -24.67
#